data_AF-A0A7C2UBZ4-F1
#
_entry.id   AF-A0A7C2UBZ4-F1
#
_cell.length_a   1.000
_cell.length_b   1.000
_cell.length_c   1.000
_cell.angle_alpha   90.00
_cell.angle_beta   90.00
_cell.angle_gamma   90.00
#
_symmetry.space_group_name_H-M   'P 1'
#
loop_
_entity.id
_entity.type
_entity.pdbx_description
1 polymer ?
#
loop_
_entity_poly.entity_id
_entity_poly.type
_entity_poly.pdbx_seq_one_letter_code
_entity_poly.pdbx_strand_id
1 'polypeptide(L)'
;MTDAPAGDAPPFSPRLQRLLELILSGQAPNAGLFCGHCYHPLQRGEPSCPHCGTSSDRVPPLQHIPREVLEMFRAQRFREALAVRGIAYGGLLLGIVMSLMPIALADVHWWTVLAMFLVLAFSYVFFANLANSVGDALGYRWGQAVLRRRWQRFLARRAAGQ
;
A
#
# COMPACT_ATOMS: atom_id res chain seq x y z
N MET A 1 17.53 -21.01 9.01
CA MET A 1 16.88 -20.44 7.81
C MET A 1 15.43 -20.88 7.88
N THR A 2 14.50 -19.97 8.18
CA THR A 2 13.08 -20.33 8.23
C THR A 2 12.32 -19.25 7.48
N ASP A 3 11.57 -19.72 6.50
CA ASP A 3 11.04 -18.95 5.38
C ASP A 3 10.19 -17.76 5.83
N ALA A 4 10.54 -16.60 5.29
CA ALA A 4 9.57 -15.54 5.08
C ALA A 4 8.36 -16.15 4.33
N PRO A 5 7.11 -15.75 4.62
CA PRO A 5 5.94 -16.35 3.99
C PRO A 5 6.14 -16.48 2.48
N ALA A 6 6.03 -17.71 1.98
CA ALA A 6 6.09 -18.01 0.57
C ALA A 6 4.92 -17.32 -0.13
N GLY A 7 5.22 -16.26 -0.90
CA GLY A 7 4.27 -15.61 -1.80
C GLY A 7 4.42 -14.09 -1.90
N ASP A 8 3.83 -13.52 -2.95
CA ASP A 8 3.68 -12.07 -3.19
C ASP A 8 2.75 -11.36 -2.19
N ALA A 9 2.43 -12.01 -1.07
CA ALA A 9 1.56 -11.47 -0.03
C ALA A 9 2.33 -10.48 0.86
N PRO A 10 1.71 -9.35 1.26
CA PRO A 10 2.31 -8.42 2.20
C PRO A 10 2.67 -9.12 3.52
N PRO A 11 3.77 -8.72 4.20
CA PRO A 11 4.22 -9.34 5.45
C PRO A 11 3.24 -9.14 6.62
N PHE A 12 2.24 -8.27 6.44
CA PHE A 12 1.23 -7.95 7.45
C PHE A 12 -0.07 -8.69 7.18
N SER A 13 -0.56 -9.43 8.17
CA SER A 13 -1.88 -10.05 8.09
C SER A 13 -2.98 -8.99 7.96
N PRO A 14 -4.13 -9.29 7.31
CA PRO A 14 -5.25 -8.34 7.21
C PRO A 14 -5.76 -7.87 8.58
N ARG A 15 -5.66 -8.72 9.61
CA ARG A 15 -6.01 -8.39 10.99
C ARG A 15 -5.03 -7.40 11.61
N LEU A 16 -3.72 -7.60 11.38
CA LEU A 16 -2.68 -6.70 11.84
C LEU A 16 -2.79 -5.33 11.16
N GLN A 17 -3.06 -5.30 9.85
CA GLN A 17 -3.23 -4.04 9.11
C GLN A 17 -4.37 -3.19 9.69
N ARG A 18 -5.54 -3.81 9.95
CA ARG A 18 -6.66 -3.12 10.60
C ARG A 18 -6.30 -2.57 11.98
N LEU A 19 -5.58 -3.35 12.77
CA LEU A 19 -5.16 -2.89 14.11
C LEU A 19 -4.15 -1.74 14.03
N LEU A 20 -3.15 -1.84 13.14
CA LEU A 20 -2.18 -0.77 12.92
C LEU A 20 -2.86 0.53 12.46
N GLU A 21 -3.90 0.42 11.64
CA GLU A 21 -4.71 1.56 11.20
C GLU A 21 -5.48 2.21 12.36
N LEU A 22 -6.07 1.42 13.26
CA LEU A 22 -6.69 1.91 14.50
C LEU A 22 -5.68 2.57 15.44
N ILE A 23 -4.48 2.00 15.55
CA ILE A 23 -3.40 2.57 16.39
C ILE A 23 -2.92 3.90 15.81
N LEU A 24 -2.68 3.97 14.49
CA LEU A 24 -2.22 5.19 13.83
C LEU A 24 -3.27 6.30 13.80
N SER A 25 -4.56 5.95 13.81
CA SER A 25 -5.66 6.92 13.93
C SER A 25 -5.97 7.34 15.37
N GLY A 26 -5.27 6.77 16.37
CA GLY A 26 -5.49 7.04 17.78
C GLY A 26 -6.75 6.39 18.35
N GLN A 27 -7.42 5.52 17.60
CA GLN A 27 -8.64 4.82 18.02
C GLN A 27 -8.36 3.58 18.87
N ALA A 28 -7.12 3.08 18.89
CA ALA A 28 -6.70 1.98 19.75
C ALA A 28 -5.31 2.23 20.36
N PRO A 29 -5.07 1.83 21.62
CA PRO A 29 -3.74 1.88 22.20
C PRO A 29 -2.81 0.84 21.55
N ASN A 30 -1.51 1.16 21.45
CA ASN A 30 -0.47 0.18 21.05
C ASN A 30 -0.13 -0.76 22.22
N ALA A 31 -1.12 -1.53 22.68
CA ALA A 31 -1.00 -2.48 23.76
C ALA A 31 -1.78 -3.76 23.42
N GLY A 32 -1.19 -4.92 23.64
CA GLY A 32 -1.83 -6.20 23.33
C GLY A 32 -0.87 -7.37 23.49
N LEU A 33 -1.24 -8.52 22.91
CA LEU A 33 -0.36 -9.66 22.75
C LEU A 33 -0.09 -9.84 21.26
N PHE A 34 1.18 -9.80 20.89
CA PHE A 34 1.61 -9.89 19.51
C PHE A 34 2.62 -11.01 19.35
N CYS A 35 2.57 -11.70 18.21
CA CYS A 35 3.59 -12.67 17.86
C CYS A 35 4.95 -11.98 17.80
N GLY A 36 5.93 -12.50 18.53
CA GLY A 36 7.27 -11.95 18.52
C GLY A 36 7.95 -12.02 17.16
N HIS A 37 7.48 -12.84 16.22
CA HIS A 37 8.07 -12.98 14.88
C HIS A 37 7.35 -12.15 13.81
N CYS A 38 6.04 -12.36 13.62
CA CYS A 38 5.27 -11.71 12.55
C CYS A 38 4.36 -10.57 13.02
N TYR A 39 4.39 -10.23 14.32
CA TYR A 39 3.57 -9.19 14.95
C TYR A 39 2.05 -9.40 14.83
N HIS A 40 1.61 -10.58 14.40
CA HIS A 40 0.19 -10.92 14.36
C HIS A 40 -0.44 -10.85 15.76
N PRO A 41 -1.64 -10.29 15.93
CA PRO A 41 -2.32 -10.27 17.23
C PRO A 41 -2.63 -11.68 17.72
N LEU A 42 -2.20 -12.03 18.94
CA LEU A 42 -2.39 -13.34 19.56
C LEU A 42 -3.49 -13.30 20.63
N GLN A 43 -4.12 -14.44 20.88
CA GLN A 43 -4.97 -14.62 22.06
C GLN A 43 -4.14 -15.11 23.26
N ARG A 44 -4.66 -14.92 24.48
CA ARG A 44 -4.00 -15.44 25.68
C ARG A 44 -4.02 -16.97 25.66
N GLY A 45 -2.87 -17.58 25.97
CA GLY A 45 -2.74 -19.04 26.07
C GLY A 45 -2.55 -19.75 24.72
N GLU A 46 -2.31 -19.01 23.63
CA GLU A 46 -2.11 -19.59 22.31
C GLU A 46 -0.65 -20.05 22.15
N PRO A 47 -0.37 -21.37 22.04
CA PRO A 47 1.00 -21.91 22.07
C PRO A 47 1.80 -21.65 20.78
N SER A 48 1.11 -21.33 19.70
CA SER A 48 1.72 -21.02 18.40
C SER A 48 0.91 -19.97 17.65
N CYS A 49 1.61 -19.15 16.86
CA CYS A 49 0.95 -18.11 16.08
C CYS A 49 0.12 -18.72 14.93
N PRO A 50 -1.18 -18.42 14.82
CA PRO A 50 -2.03 -18.98 13.76
C PRO A 50 -1.67 -18.49 12.35
N HIS A 51 -0.88 -17.40 12.24
CA HIS A 51 -0.50 -16.81 10.95
C HIS A 51 0.85 -17.31 10.42
N CYS A 52 1.84 -17.47 11.30
CA CYS A 52 3.21 -17.85 10.89
C CYS A 52 3.69 -19.18 11.47
N GLY A 53 2.87 -19.85 12.29
CA GLY A 53 3.20 -21.11 12.95
C GLY A 53 4.31 -21.02 14.00
N THR A 54 4.87 -19.84 14.26
CA THR A 54 5.96 -19.69 15.25
C THR A 54 5.41 -19.93 16.66
N SER A 55 6.03 -20.86 17.39
CA SER A 55 5.73 -21.14 18.80
C SER A 55 6.11 -19.97 19.70
N SER A 56 5.30 -19.69 20.72
CA SER A 56 5.57 -18.69 21.75
C SER A 56 6.81 -19.02 22.59
N ASP A 57 7.22 -20.28 22.64
CA ASP A 57 8.41 -20.73 23.38
C ASP A 57 9.70 -20.40 22.62
N ARG A 58 9.62 -20.37 21.29
CA ARG A 58 10.77 -20.03 20.43
C ARG A 58 11.03 -18.53 20.38
N VAL A 59 9.96 -17.73 20.32
CA VAL A 59 10.03 -16.27 20.31
C VAL A 59 8.94 -15.74 21.23
N PRO A 60 9.30 -15.10 22.37
CA PRO A 60 8.31 -14.65 23.34
C PRO A 60 7.37 -13.60 22.70
N PRO A 61 6.08 -13.61 23.07
CA PRO A 61 5.13 -12.63 22.58
C PRO A 61 5.49 -11.22 23.06
N LEU A 62 5.24 -10.24 22.20
CA LEU A 62 5.48 -8.82 22.49
C LEU A 62 4.20 -8.17 23.02
N GLN A 63 4.36 -7.23 23.96
CA GLN A 63 3.22 -6.48 24.51
C GLN A 63 2.86 -5.22 23.71
N HIS A 64 3.81 -4.72 22.93
CA HIS A 64 3.67 -3.53 22.11
C HIS A 64 4.33 -3.79 20.76
N ILE A 65 3.81 -3.15 19.71
CA ILE A 65 4.42 -3.19 18.39
C ILE A 65 5.56 -2.15 18.35
N PRO A 66 6.77 -2.51 17.87
CA PRO A 66 7.89 -1.58 17.73
C PRO A 66 7.52 -0.38 16.85
N ARG A 67 8.03 0.81 17.19
CA ARG A 67 7.73 2.04 16.45
C ARG A 67 8.18 1.95 14.99
N GLU A 68 9.29 1.26 14.73
CA GLU A 68 9.82 1.03 13.40
C GLU A 68 8.81 0.32 12.50
N VAL A 69 8.04 -0.64 13.05
CA VAL A 69 7.00 -1.35 12.30
C VAL A 69 5.82 -0.44 11.99
N LEU A 70 5.39 0.39 12.94
CA LEU A 70 4.36 1.41 12.71
C LEU A 70 4.78 2.42 11.63
N GLU A 71 6.02 2.89 11.67
CA GLU A 71 6.57 3.81 10.67
C GLU A 71 6.65 3.17 9.28
N MET A 72 7.06 1.90 9.21
CA MET A 72 7.07 1.15 7.96
C MET A 72 5.67 1.03 7.36
N PHE A 73 4.66 0.70 8.17
CA PHE A 73 3.27 0.62 7.73
C PHE A 73 2.71 1.99 7.30
N ARG A 74 2.99 3.05 8.06
CA ARG A 74 2.60 4.43 7.70
C ARG A 74 3.21 4.86 6.38
N ALA A 75 4.50 4.59 6.17
CA ALA A 75 5.19 4.93 4.93
C ALA A 75 4.66 4.14 3.72
N GLN A 76 4.27 2.88 3.92
CA GLN A 76 3.61 2.08 2.88
C GLN A 76 2.27 2.71 2.49
N ARG A 77 1.37 2.94 3.47
CA ARG A 77 0.05 3.54 3.23
C ARG A 77 0.12 4.91 2.58
N PHE A 78 1.08 5.74 2.98
CA PHE A 78 1.29 7.04 2.35
C PHE A 78 1.65 6.92 0.87
N ARG A 79 2.50 5.95 0.50
CA ARG A 79 2.89 5.73 -0.90
C ARG A 79 1.76 5.14 -1.73
N GLU A 80 0.99 4.22 -1.16
CA GLU A 80 -0.22 3.70 -1.82
C GLU A 80 -1.21 4.85 -2.07
N ALA A 81 -1.47 5.70 -1.06
CA ALA A 81 -2.32 6.86 -1.21
C ALA A 81 -1.78 7.87 -2.23
N LEU A 82 -0.47 8.12 -2.24
CA LEU A 82 0.17 9.01 -3.21
C LEU A 82 0.10 8.46 -4.63
N ALA A 83 0.28 7.15 -4.81
CA ALA A 83 0.18 6.50 -6.11
C ALA A 83 -1.26 6.57 -6.64
N VAL A 84 -2.25 6.20 -5.82
CA VAL A 84 -3.68 6.25 -6.19
C VAL A 84 -4.10 7.68 -6.52
N ARG A 85 -3.80 8.65 -5.63
CA ARG A 85 -4.14 10.06 -5.85
C ARG A 85 -3.37 10.63 -7.04
N GLY A 86 -2.08 10.32 -7.18
CA GLY A 86 -1.24 10.80 -8.27
C GLY A 86 -1.71 10.32 -9.64
N ILE A 87 -2.14 9.06 -9.75
CA ILE A 87 -2.71 8.52 -10.98
C ILE A 87 -4.06 9.18 -11.28
N ALA A 88 -4.93 9.32 -10.27
CA ALA A 88 -6.24 9.94 -10.45
C ALA A 88 -6.13 11.42 -10.89
N TYR A 89 -5.33 12.22 -10.18
CA TYR A 89 -5.12 13.63 -10.53
C TYR A 89 -4.30 13.79 -11.81
N GLY A 90 -3.35 12.89 -12.09
CA GLY A 90 -2.56 12.91 -13.31
C GLY A 90 -3.40 12.67 -14.56
N GLY A 91 -4.29 11.66 -14.53
CA GLY A 91 -5.23 11.40 -15.62
C GLY A 91 -6.22 12.53 -15.82
N LEU A 92 -6.75 13.12 -14.73
CA LEU A 92 -7.65 14.27 -14.81
C LEU A 92 -6.96 15.49 -15.46
N LEU A 93 -5.76 15.84 -14.99
CA LEU A 93 -5.02 16.98 -15.52
C LEU A 93 -4.67 16.77 -16.99
N LEU A 94 -4.25 15.57 -17.37
CA LEU A 94 -3.92 15.24 -18.75
C LEU A 94 -5.16 15.29 -19.66
N GLY A 95 -6.32 14.81 -19.19
CA GLY A 95 -7.59 14.92 -19.90
C GLY A 95 -8.02 16.36 -20.15
N ILE A 96 -7.83 17.25 -19.17
CA ILE A 96 -8.10 18.69 -19.31
C ILE A 96 -7.15 19.33 -20.33
N VAL A 97 -5.85 19.04 -20.26
CA VAL A 97 -4.87 19.58 -21.22
C VAL A 97 -5.18 19.11 -22.64
N MET A 98 -5.47 17.82 -22.82
CA MET A 98 -5.81 17.25 -24.12
C MET A 98 -7.11 17.83 -24.69
N SER A 99 -8.13 18.06 -23.84
CA SER A 99 -9.41 18.61 -24.31
C SER A 99 -9.29 20.09 -24.71
N LEU A 100 -8.41 20.86 -24.07
CA LEU A 100 -8.17 22.27 -24.42
C LEU A 100 -7.23 22.44 -25.63
N MET A 101 -6.42 21.44 -25.95
CA MET A 101 -5.45 21.48 -27.05
C MET A 101 -6.04 21.88 -28.42
N PRO A 102 -7.22 21.39 -28.86
CA PRO A 102 -7.82 21.80 -30.13
C PRO A 102 -8.19 23.28 -30.18
N ILE A 103 -8.60 23.86 -29.04
CA ILE A 103 -8.96 25.29 -28.95
C ILE A 103 -7.70 26.16 -29.01
N ALA A 104 -6.58 25.69 -28.46
CA ALA A 104 -5.33 26.44 -28.44
C ALA A 104 -4.59 26.44 -29.79
N LEU A 105 -4.81 25.41 -30.64
CA LEU A 105 -4.02 25.18 -31.86
C LEU A 105 -4.81 25.35 -33.16
N ALA A 106 -6.14 25.46 -33.11
CA ALA A 106 -6.98 25.59 -34.30
C ALA A 106 -7.99 26.74 -34.16
N ASP A 107 -8.42 27.29 -35.29
CA ASP A 107 -9.50 28.26 -35.33
C ASP A 107 -10.81 27.67 -34.80
N VAL A 108 -11.54 28.49 -34.04
CA VAL A 108 -12.76 28.05 -33.34
C VAL A 108 -13.89 27.86 -34.34
N HIS A 109 -14.14 26.61 -34.70
CA HIS A 109 -15.25 26.15 -35.51
C HIS A 109 -16.11 25.14 -34.75
N TRP A 110 -17.30 24.83 -35.26
CA TRP A 110 -18.18 23.83 -34.64
C TRP A 110 -17.51 22.45 -34.49
N TRP A 111 -16.66 22.09 -35.46
CA TRP A 111 -15.86 20.87 -35.42
C TRP A 111 -14.84 20.83 -34.27
N THR A 112 -14.23 21.96 -33.91
CA THR A 112 -13.32 22.03 -32.74
C THR A 112 -14.06 21.82 -31.42
N VAL A 113 -15.31 22.31 -31.31
CA VAL A 113 -16.16 22.08 -30.13
C VAL A 113 -16.52 20.60 -30.02
N LEU A 114 -16.94 19.98 -31.12
CA LEU A 114 -17.22 18.53 -31.14
C LEU A 114 -15.97 17.71 -30.81
N ALA A 115 -14.80 18.07 -31.37
CA ALA A 115 -13.53 17.42 -31.09
C ALA A 115 -13.13 17.55 -29.62
N MET A 116 -13.34 18.71 -28.98
CA MET A 116 -13.11 18.89 -27.54
C MET A 116 -13.91 17.87 -26.70
N PHE A 117 -15.21 17.74 -26.95
CA PHE A 117 -16.05 16.78 -26.22
C PHE A 117 -15.67 15.33 -26.49
N LEU A 118 -15.30 15.01 -27.74
CA LEU A 118 -14.88 13.67 -28.12
C LEU A 118 -13.54 13.29 -27.48
N VAL A 119 -12.57 14.21 -27.46
CA VAL A 119 -11.30 14.04 -26.75
C VAL A 119 -11.52 13.93 -25.25
N LEU A 120 -12.42 14.72 -24.67
CA LEU A 120 -12.77 14.62 -23.25
C LEU A 120 -13.37 13.25 -22.90
N ALA A 121 -14.35 12.78 -23.69
CA ALA A 121 -14.98 11.48 -23.48
C ALA A 121 -13.98 10.33 -23.66
N PHE A 122 -13.17 10.39 -24.73
CA PHE A 122 -12.15 9.37 -24.99
C PHE A 122 -11.07 9.34 -23.90
N SER A 123 -10.54 10.51 -23.50
CA SER A 123 -9.53 10.61 -22.46
C SER A 123 -10.05 10.10 -21.12
N TYR A 124 -11.30 10.42 -20.74
CA TYR A 124 -11.91 9.88 -19.54
C TYR A 124 -11.94 8.35 -19.55
N VAL A 125 -12.47 7.74 -20.62
CA VAL A 125 -12.54 6.27 -20.74
C VAL A 125 -11.15 5.65 -20.77
N PHE A 126 -10.23 6.23 -21.54
CA PHE A 126 -8.86 5.73 -21.69
C PHE A 126 -8.11 5.78 -20.36
N PHE A 127 -8.11 6.92 -19.65
CA PHE A 127 -7.39 7.06 -18.38
C PHE A 127 -8.05 6.27 -17.25
N ALA A 128 -9.38 6.14 -17.23
CA ALA A 128 -10.05 5.27 -16.26
C ALA A 128 -9.63 3.80 -16.42
N ASN A 129 -9.58 3.31 -17.67
CA ASN A 129 -9.12 1.95 -17.96
C ASN A 129 -7.61 1.76 -17.73
N LEU A 130 -6.81 2.77 -18.08
CA LEU A 130 -5.36 2.75 -17.85
C LEU A 130 -5.02 2.73 -16.35
N ALA A 131 -5.74 3.52 -15.55
CA ALA A 131 -5.59 3.52 -14.09
C ALA A 131 -5.94 2.14 -13.50
N ASN A 132 -7.05 1.54 -13.93
CA ASN A 132 -7.51 0.24 -13.43
C ASN A 132 -6.60 -0.93 -13.85
N SER A 133 -5.88 -0.81 -14.97
CA SER A 133 -5.00 -1.88 -15.48
C SER A 133 -3.55 -1.68 -15.05
N VAL A 134 -2.96 -0.55 -15.43
CA VAL A 134 -1.53 -0.26 -15.20
C VAL A 134 -1.31 0.29 -13.80
N GLY A 135 -2.23 1.09 -13.27
CA GLY A 135 -2.10 1.66 -11.93
C GLY A 135 -2.05 0.60 -10.84
N ASP A 136 -2.97 -0.37 -10.91
CA ASP A 136 -3.01 -1.48 -9.96
C ASP A 136 -1.81 -2.41 -10.12
N ALA A 137 -1.46 -2.82 -11.34
CA ALA A 137 -0.35 -3.75 -11.54
C ALA A 137 1.03 -3.13 -11.19
N LEU A 138 1.27 -1.87 -11.57
CA LEU A 138 2.57 -1.22 -11.38
C LEU A 138 2.73 -0.69 -9.96
N GLY A 139 1.68 -0.06 -9.42
CA GLY A 139 1.65 0.47 -8.06
C GLY A 139 1.82 -0.63 -7.01
N TYR A 140 1.10 -1.74 -7.17
CA TYR A 140 1.14 -2.85 -6.22
C TYR A 140 2.49 -3.55 -6.24
N ARG A 141 3.04 -3.86 -7.43
CA ARG A 141 4.34 -4.55 -7.56
C ARG A 141 5.49 -3.71 -7.03
N TRP A 142 5.52 -2.41 -7.33
CA TRP A 142 6.55 -1.50 -6.83
C TRP A 142 6.45 -1.32 -5.31
N GLY A 143 5.25 -1.10 -4.78
CA GLY A 143 5.00 -0.98 -3.34
C GLY A 143 5.46 -2.22 -2.56
N GLN A 144 5.09 -3.41 -3.03
CA GLN A 144 5.48 -4.69 -2.43
C GLN A 144 7.01 -4.90 -2.49
N ALA A 145 7.67 -4.57 -3.61
CA ALA A 145 9.12 -4.71 -3.72
C ALA A 145 9.87 -3.83 -2.72
N VAL A 146 9.45 -2.58 -2.53
CA VAL A 146 10.11 -1.68 -1.58
C VAL A 146 9.84 -2.07 -0.13
N LEU A 147 8.62 -2.50 0.18
CA LEU A 147 8.25 -3.01 1.51
C LEU A 147 9.10 -4.24 1.86
N ARG A 148 9.20 -5.22 0.96
CA ARG A 148 10.02 -6.43 1.14
C ARG A 148 11.47 -6.10 1.46
N ARG A 149 12.10 -5.19 0.70
CA ARG A 149 13.49 -4.75 0.95
C ARG A 149 13.66 -4.07 2.31
N ARG A 150 12.65 -3.34 2.79
CA ARG A 150 12.71 -2.66 4.09
C ARG A 150 12.49 -3.66 5.22
N TRP A 151 11.58 -4.60 5.04
CA TRP A 151 11.31 -5.70 5.96
C TRP A 151 12.52 -6.62 6.14
N GLN A 152 13.18 -7.02 5.05
CA GLN A 152 14.39 -7.83 5.11
C GLN A 152 15.50 -7.12 5.90
N ARG A 153 15.69 -5.82 5.67
CA ARG A 153 16.67 -5.01 6.43
C ARG A 153 16.32 -4.94 7.92
N PHE A 154 15.04 -4.83 8.25
CA PHE A 154 14.57 -4.83 9.63
C PHE A 154 14.84 -6.18 10.32
N LEU A 155 14.50 -7.29 9.66
CA LEU A 155 14.79 -8.64 10.16
C LEU A 155 16.29 -8.86 10.34
N ALA A 156 17.12 -8.39 9.42
CA ALA A 156 18.57 -8.49 9.51
C ALA A 156 19.14 -7.75 10.73
N ARG A 157 18.64 -6.53 11.03
CA ARG A 157 19.05 -5.77 12.23
C ARG A 157 18.66 -6.49 13.52
N ARG A 158 17.44 -7.02 13.55
CA ARG A 158 16.94 -7.77 14.70
C ARG A 158 17.73 -9.06 14.94
N ALA A 159 18.09 -9.78 13.87
CA ALA A 159 18.94 -10.96 13.95
C ALA A 159 20.36 -10.62 14.43
N ALA A 160 20.84 -9.40 14.15
CA ALA A 160 22.12 -8.89 14.63
C ALA A 160 22.10 -8.42 16.10
N GLY A 161 20.97 -8.55 16.82
CA GLY A 161 20.89 -8.30 18.26
C GLY A 161 20.80 -6.82 18.67
N GLN A 162 20.33 -5.94 17.77
CA GLN A 162 19.91 -4.57 18.11
C GLN A 162 18.42 -4.51 18.47
#